data_AF-A0A9W6J5C1-F1
#
_entry.id   AF-A0A9W6J5C1-F1
#
_cell.length_a   1.000
_cell.length_b   1.000
_cell.length_c   1.000
_cell.angle_alpha   90.00
_cell.angle_beta   90.00
_cell.angle_gamma   90.00
#
_symmetry.space_group_name_H-M   'P 1'
#
loop_
_entity.id
_entity.type
_entity.pdbx_description
1 polymer ?
#
loop_
_entity_poly.entity_id
_entity_poly.type
_entity_poly.pdbx_seq_one_letter_code
_entity_poly.pdbx_strand_id
1 'polypeptide(L)'
;MRKRFSLASAALLLAGLAAPARADPPATIADYMIMDVCVDAADRLAPGLLPGDAGCGRRRDIRPGEPPPYELRNFLNPGGDCTEDGGTVAKLNRPVERGGQTRIVSSTLSLPASPCAGARGRPGKPGEGGASIQWHDESYGFIMGSYSPVALSVYQTPLCRNGSRSSRRFFRGWIIAPAVVPEMGQGGYGVFESRLATGAASALPQACPTRYRRALTTWLVTPMRFTAGREMVSIVSGHFAQVSRDGLSPGATLQMEQTYWTREFGLSRWEKWARQDWVHPRSHRSAPDLARELRQRGRCGPPAGGTFDISSRTRFTDAPGHDDVYARLIVDPKTGKHQLWFMTLCEDYTNVRARPAAKALPDVSAIADPAYWRP
;
A
#
# COMPACT_ATOMS: atom_id res chain seq x y z
N MET A 1 -88.14 -8.59 24.43
CA MET A 1 -87.25 -7.45 24.09
C MET A 1 -85.99 -7.51 24.95
N ARG A 2 -84.87 -8.03 24.41
CA ARG A 2 -83.57 -8.06 25.11
C ARG A 2 -82.49 -7.51 24.19
N LYS A 3 -81.82 -6.45 24.68
CA LYS A 3 -80.73 -5.70 24.07
C LYS A 3 -79.51 -6.60 23.84
N ARG A 4 -78.88 -6.53 22.66
CA ARG A 4 -77.53 -7.08 22.41
C ARG A 4 -76.55 -5.92 22.34
N PHE A 5 -75.55 -5.97 23.22
CA PHE A 5 -74.46 -5.01 23.33
C PHE A 5 -73.39 -5.29 22.27
N SER A 6 -72.88 -4.20 21.69
CA SER A 6 -71.67 -4.16 20.85
C SER A 6 -70.42 -4.44 21.66
N LEU A 7 -69.47 -5.16 21.04
CA LEU A 7 -68.05 -5.17 21.43
C LEU A 7 -67.24 -4.92 20.16
N ALA A 8 -66.68 -3.72 20.04
CA ALA A 8 -65.72 -3.35 19.02
C ALA A 8 -64.31 -3.62 19.57
N SER A 9 -63.57 -4.53 18.94
CA SER A 9 -62.17 -4.80 19.24
C SER A 9 -61.27 -3.77 18.57
N ALA A 10 -60.56 -2.98 19.37
CA ALA A 10 -59.49 -2.10 18.91
C ALA A 10 -58.22 -2.94 18.68
N ALA A 11 -57.78 -3.04 17.43
CA ALA A 11 -56.49 -3.60 17.07
C ALA A 11 -55.40 -2.53 17.22
N LEU A 12 -54.52 -2.67 18.20
CA LEU A 12 -53.29 -1.87 18.31
C LEU A 12 -52.27 -2.37 17.29
N LEU A 13 -52.01 -1.56 16.26
CA LEU A 13 -50.86 -1.69 15.36
C LEU A 13 -49.58 -1.28 16.11
N LEU A 14 -48.79 -2.26 16.53
CA LEU A 14 -47.41 -2.08 16.96
C LEU A 14 -46.54 -1.82 15.72
N ALA A 15 -46.34 -0.54 15.39
CA ALA A 15 -45.32 -0.12 14.44
C ALA A 15 -43.93 -0.37 15.06
N GLY A 16 -43.26 -1.42 14.60
CA GLY A 16 -41.86 -1.68 14.94
C GLY A 16 -40.97 -0.56 14.40
N LEU A 17 -40.54 0.33 15.29
CA LEU A 17 -39.49 1.30 15.01
C LEU A 17 -38.18 0.53 14.79
N ALA A 18 -37.83 0.27 13.53
CA ALA A 18 -36.49 -0.18 13.19
C ALA A 18 -35.50 0.91 13.63
N ALA A 19 -34.58 0.56 14.54
CA ALA A 19 -33.53 1.47 14.94
C ALA A 19 -32.75 1.91 13.68
N PRO A 20 -32.46 3.22 13.52
CA PRO A 20 -31.68 3.68 12.38
C PRO A 20 -30.34 2.96 12.38
N ALA A 21 -30.02 2.29 11.28
CA ALA A 21 -28.70 1.73 11.05
C ALA A 21 -27.70 2.88 11.15
N ARG A 22 -26.88 2.87 12.20
CA ARG A 22 -25.78 3.82 12.36
C ARG A 22 -24.81 3.55 11.21
N ALA A 23 -24.56 4.56 10.38
CA ALA A 23 -23.50 4.48 9.39
C ALA A 23 -22.17 4.26 10.14
N ASP A 24 -21.38 3.29 9.67
CA ASP A 24 -20.04 3.08 10.20
C ASP A 24 -19.22 4.37 10.02
N PRO A 25 -18.37 4.73 11.00
CA PRO A 25 -17.52 5.90 10.87
C PRO A 25 -16.63 5.77 9.61
N PRO A 26 -16.30 6.88 8.93
CA PRO A 26 -15.41 6.86 7.79
C PRO A 26 -14.09 6.17 8.13
N ALA A 27 -13.61 5.31 7.25
CA ALA A 27 -12.32 4.64 7.46
C ALA A 27 -11.18 5.67 7.46
N THR A 28 -10.25 5.51 8.39
CA THR A 28 -9.06 6.37 8.47
C THR A 28 -7.91 5.77 7.68
N ILE A 29 -6.97 6.60 7.24
CA ILE A 29 -5.78 6.09 6.55
C ILE A 29 -4.91 5.20 7.44
N ALA A 30 -4.97 5.37 8.77
CA ALA A 30 -4.23 4.56 9.72
C ALA A 30 -4.63 3.08 9.63
N ASP A 31 -5.94 2.80 9.53
CA ASP A 31 -6.52 1.47 9.33
C ASP A 31 -5.96 0.76 8.08
N TYR A 32 -5.49 1.50 7.07
CA TYR A 32 -4.92 0.95 5.84
C TYR A 32 -3.39 0.87 5.86
N MET A 33 -2.75 1.40 6.90
CA MET A 33 -1.29 1.42 7.05
C MET A 33 -0.82 0.36 8.05
N ILE A 34 -1.67 0.00 9.01
CA ILE A 34 -1.43 -1.03 10.03
C ILE A 34 -2.13 -2.33 9.60
N MET A 35 -1.53 -3.49 9.89
CA MET A 35 -2.20 -4.77 9.67
C MET A 35 -3.23 -5.05 10.78
N ASP A 36 -4.38 -5.55 10.38
CA ASP A 36 -5.41 -6.02 11.29
C ASP A 36 -5.01 -7.36 11.94
N VAL A 37 -5.64 -7.68 13.07
CA VAL A 37 -5.57 -8.98 13.72
C VAL A 37 -6.95 -9.39 14.21
N CYS A 38 -7.24 -10.68 14.12
CA CYS A 38 -8.45 -11.25 14.73
C CYS A 38 -8.27 -11.36 16.24
N VAL A 39 -9.31 -11.01 16.99
CA VAL A 39 -9.29 -11.06 18.46
C VAL A 39 -10.51 -11.78 19.02
N ASP A 40 -10.32 -12.42 20.17
CA ASP A 40 -11.40 -13.06 20.92
C ASP A 40 -12.25 -12.03 21.72
N ALA A 41 -13.23 -12.52 22.47
CA ALA A 41 -14.10 -11.67 23.28
C ALA A 41 -13.33 -10.85 24.34
N ALA A 42 -12.19 -11.37 24.81
CA ALA A 42 -11.29 -10.77 25.78
C ALA A 42 -10.18 -9.93 25.14
N ASP A 43 -10.28 -9.61 23.84
CA ASP A 43 -9.32 -8.81 23.07
C ASP A 43 -7.90 -9.44 22.98
N ARG A 44 -7.82 -10.78 23.09
CA ARG A 44 -6.59 -11.54 22.85
C ARG A 44 -6.51 -11.95 21.38
N LEU A 45 -5.30 -11.93 20.82
CA LEU A 45 -5.05 -12.36 19.46
C LEU A 45 -5.53 -13.80 19.26
N ALA A 46 -6.36 -14.03 18.25
CA ALA A 46 -6.85 -15.36 17.89
C ALA A 46 -5.85 -16.04 16.94
N PRO A 47 -5.14 -17.10 17.38
CA PRO A 47 -4.11 -17.74 16.57
C PRO A 47 -4.69 -18.40 15.32
N GLY A 48 -3.98 -18.31 14.18
CA GLY A 48 -4.35 -19.01 12.95
C GLY A 48 -5.56 -18.44 12.21
N LEU A 49 -6.18 -17.36 12.70
CA LEU A 49 -7.23 -16.64 11.99
C LEU A 49 -6.66 -15.39 11.31
N LEU A 50 -7.10 -15.16 10.07
CA LEU A 50 -6.78 -13.96 9.30
C LEU A 50 -8.01 -13.05 9.21
N PRO A 51 -7.81 -11.71 9.11
CA PRO A 51 -8.88 -10.80 8.77
C PRO A 51 -9.63 -11.26 7.51
N GLY A 52 -10.96 -11.34 7.61
CA GLY A 52 -11.84 -11.84 6.55
C GLY A 52 -12.14 -13.35 6.58
N ASP A 53 -11.47 -14.14 7.43
CA ASP A 53 -11.84 -15.54 7.63
C ASP A 53 -13.16 -15.66 8.41
N ALA A 54 -13.96 -16.70 8.15
CA ALA A 54 -15.29 -16.88 8.77
C ALA A 54 -15.26 -16.91 10.32
N GLY A 55 -14.14 -17.34 10.92
CA GLY A 55 -13.95 -17.35 12.38
C GLY A 55 -13.54 -16.00 12.97
N CYS A 56 -13.20 -15.00 12.15
CA CYS A 56 -12.72 -13.69 12.58
C CYS A 56 -13.88 -12.72 12.85
N GLY A 57 -14.68 -13.00 13.88
CA GLY A 57 -15.87 -12.19 14.21
C GLY A 57 -15.54 -10.79 14.78
N ARG A 58 -14.33 -10.59 15.30
CA ARG A 58 -13.82 -9.30 15.79
C ARG A 58 -12.40 -9.09 15.29
N ARG A 59 -12.10 -7.87 14.85
CA ARG A 59 -10.78 -7.44 14.38
C ARG A 59 -10.41 -6.06 14.90
N ARG A 60 -9.12 -5.76 14.89
CA ARG A 60 -8.55 -4.44 15.15
C ARG A 60 -7.13 -4.37 14.60
N ASP A 61 -6.59 -3.16 14.47
CA ASP A 61 -5.17 -2.92 14.28
C ASP A 61 -4.32 -3.65 15.32
N ILE A 62 -3.18 -4.19 14.88
CA ILE A 62 -2.15 -4.68 15.79
C ILE A 62 -1.54 -3.51 16.58
N ARG A 63 -1.36 -3.70 17.90
CA ARG A 63 -0.81 -2.65 18.78
C ARG A 63 0.72 -2.62 18.77
N PRO A 64 1.34 -1.50 19.18
CA PRO A 64 2.78 -1.45 19.39
C PRO A 64 3.24 -2.58 20.32
N GLY A 65 4.27 -3.32 19.91
CA GLY A 65 4.85 -4.41 20.70
C GLY A 65 4.13 -5.75 20.62
N GLU A 66 2.91 -5.83 20.09
CA GLU A 66 2.23 -7.12 19.92
C GLU A 66 2.93 -7.99 18.84
N PRO A 67 3.13 -9.30 19.10
CA PRO A 67 3.64 -10.23 18.09
C PRO A 67 2.52 -10.59 17.12
N PRO A 68 2.65 -10.28 15.81
CA PRO A 68 1.61 -10.61 14.86
C PRO A 68 1.46 -12.14 14.72
N PRO A 69 0.22 -12.66 14.60
CA PRO A 69 -0.04 -14.09 14.44
C PRO A 69 0.30 -14.60 13.03
N TYR A 70 0.55 -13.70 12.09
CA TYR A 70 0.95 -14.00 10.73
C TYR A 70 1.99 -13.01 10.20
N GLU A 71 2.61 -13.38 9.07
CA GLU A 71 3.44 -12.49 8.27
C GLU A 71 2.99 -12.55 6.81
N LEU A 72 3.22 -11.45 6.10
CA LEU A 72 2.97 -11.33 4.68
C LEU A 72 4.23 -11.78 3.93
N ARG A 73 4.08 -12.49 2.82
CA ARG A 73 5.20 -12.87 1.96
C ARG A 73 4.92 -12.52 0.51
N ASN A 74 5.97 -12.30 -0.27
CA ASN A 74 5.79 -12.26 -1.72
C ASN A 74 5.57 -13.66 -2.30
N PHE A 75 5.09 -13.72 -3.53
CA PHE A 75 5.08 -14.94 -4.33
C PHE A 75 6.42 -15.14 -5.03
N LEU A 76 6.87 -16.40 -5.13
CA LEU A 76 8.04 -16.77 -5.94
C LEU A 76 7.73 -16.52 -7.43
N ASN A 77 8.76 -16.39 -8.27
CA ASN A 77 8.60 -16.56 -9.72
C ASN A 77 8.36 -18.06 -9.99
N PRO A 78 7.20 -18.51 -10.50
CA PRO A 78 7.07 -19.86 -11.04
C PRO A 78 8.11 -20.10 -12.14
N GLY A 79 8.94 -21.11 -11.93
CA GLY A 79 9.94 -21.62 -12.86
C GLY A 79 10.42 -22.99 -12.37
N GLY A 80 9.99 -24.05 -13.05
CA GLY A 80 10.26 -25.45 -12.69
C GLY A 80 9.26 -26.06 -11.69
N ASP A 81 9.29 -27.40 -11.57
CA ASP A 81 8.45 -28.26 -10.71
C ASP A 81 8.64 -28.00 -9.21
N CYS A 82 8.29 -26.80 -8.75
CA CYS A 82 8.32 -26.42 -7.35
C CYS A 82 6.90 -26.19 -6.84
N THR A 83 6.49 -27.02 -5.88
CA THR A 83 5.20 -26.95 -5.21
C THR A 83 5.24 -26.10 -3.93
N GLU A 84 6.42 -25.63 -3.51
CA GLU A 84 6.57 -24.75 -2.36
C GLU A 84 6.42 -23.28 -2.74
N ASP A 85 5.43 -22.62 -2.15
CA ASP A 85 5.19 -21.19 -2.28
C ASP A 85 6.18 -20.42 -1.37
N GLY A 86 7.41 -20.30 -1.90
CA GLY A 86 8.66 -19.92 -1.22
C GLY A 86 9.14 -18.49 -1.48
N GLY A 87 8.28 -17.50 -1.25
CA GLY A 87 8.64 -16.08 -1.30
C GLY A 87 9.97 -15.74 -0.61
N THR A 88 10.72 -14.81 -1.19
CA THR A 88 12.04 -14.36 -0.70
C THR A 88 11.97 -13.15 0.22
N VAL A 89 10.79 -12.58 0.41
CA VAL A 89 10.55 -11.40 1.24
C VAL A 89 9.41 -11.68 2.21
N ALA A 90 9.62 -11.38 3.48
CA ALA A 90 8.56 -11.25 4.47
C ALA A 90 8.31 -9.77 4.80
N LYS A 91 7.04 -9.42 5.05
CA LYS A 91 6.61 -8.10 5.48
C LYS A 91 5.74 -8.15 6.72
N LEU A 92 5.87 -7.10 7.53
CA LEU A 92 4.96 -6.77 8.62
C LEU A 92 4.66 -5.27 8.54
N ASN A 93 3.40 -4.89 8.74
CA ASN A 93 2.93 -3.51 8.72
C ASN A 93 2.40 -3.16 10.12
N ARG A 94 3.20 -2.50 10.94
CA ARG A 94 2.89 -2.34 12.39
C ARG A 94 3.29 -0.98 12.94
N PRO A 95 2.61 -0.49 13.99
CA PRO A 95 3.07 0.66 14.73
C PRO A 95 4.30 0.28 15.58
N VAL A 96 5.25 1.22 15.68
CA VAL A 96 6.48 1.09 16.45
C VAL A 96 6.71 2.38 17.23
N GLU A 97 6.89 2.21 18.53
CA GLU A 97 7.22 3.31 19.45
C GLU A 97 8.73 3.37 19.71
N ARG A 98 9.28 4.59 19.62
CA ARG A 98 10.67 4.88 19.98
C ARG A 98 10.76 6.31 20.48
N GLY A 99 11.30 6.50 21.69
CA GLY A 99 11.46 7.83 22.28
C GLY A 99 10.15 8.62 22.42
N GLY A 100 9.04 7.94 22.73
CA GLY A 100 7.71 8.56 22.85
C GLY A 100 7.08 8.98 21.51
N GLN A 101 7.66 8.60 20.38
CA GLN A 101 7.10 8.81 19.05
C GLN A 101 6.66 7.47 18.45
N THR A 102 5.46 7.43 17.87
CA THR A 102 4.96 6.26 17.13
C THR A 102 5.19 6.47 15.65
N ARG A 103 5.61 5.44 14.91
CA ARG A 103 5.62 5.41 13.44
C ARG A 103 5.10 4.08 12.95
N ILE A 104 4.52 4.05 11.76
CA ILE A 104 4.10 2.81 11.13
C ILE A 104 5.27 2.30 10.27
N VAL A 105 5.67 1.06 10.50
CA VAL A 105 6.84 0.45 9.89
C VAL A 105 6.40 -0.74 9.06
N SER A 106 6.54 -0.62 7.75
CA SER A 106 6.42 -1.73 6.80
C SER A 106 7.77 -2.39 6.60
N SER A 107 8.09 -3.38 7.43
CA SER A 107 9.36 -4.11 7.32
C SER A 107 9.39 -4.93 6.02
N THR A 108 10.58 -5.10 5.47
CA THR A 108 10.89 -5.89 4.27
C THR A 108 12.11 -6.72 4.62
N LEU A 109 11.85 -7.95 5.03
CA LEU A 109 12.85 -8.86 5.57
C LEU A 109 13.21 -9.86 4.48
N SER A 110 14.50 -9.98 4.19
CA SER A 110 14.96 -11.03 3.29
C SER A 110 14.77 -12.38 3.98
N LEU A 111 14.13 -13.31 3.29
CA LEU A 111 14.09 -14.71 3.69
C LEU A 111 15.27 -15.44 3.01
N PRO A 112 15.76 -16.55 3.58
CA PRO A 112 16.69 -17.42 2.88
C PRO A 112 16.16 -17.77 1.49
N ALA A 113 17.06 -17.94 0.53
CA ALA A 113 16.67 -18.38 -0.80
C ALA A 113 15.90 -19.70 -0.68
N SER A 114 14.69 -19.75 -1.28
CA SER A 114 13.96 -21.01 -1.43
C SER A 114 14.85 -22.02 -2.17
N PRO A 115 14.77 -23.32 -1.87
CA PRO A 115 15.41 -24.37 -2.69
C PRO A 115 15.06 -24.25 -4.18
N CYS A 116 13.93 -23.61 -4.49
CA CYS A 116 13.41 -23.36 -5.83
C CYS A 116 13.88 -22.05 -6.46
N ALA A 117 14.50 -21.15 -5.69
CA ALA A 117 15.20 -20.01 -6.26
C ALA A 117 16.51 -20.54 -6.84
N GLY A 118 16.48 -20.96 -8.12
CA GLY A 118 17.67 -21.43 -8.83
C GLY A 118 18.87 -20.54 -8.51
N ALA A 119 20.04 -21.15 -8.25
CA ALA A 119 21.23 -20.70 -7.49
C ALA A 119 21.81 -19.27 -7.70
N ARG A 120 20.98 -18.26 -7.90
CA ARG A 120 21.32 -16.87 -8.22
C ARG A 120 20.59 -15.94 -7.27
N GLY A 121 20.92 -16.07 -6.00
CA GLY A 121 20.58 -15.12 -4.96
C GLY A 121 21.52 -15.31 -3.79
N ARG A 122 22.20 -14.24 -3.36
CA ARG A 122 22.89 -14.28 -2.07
C ARG A 122 21.82 -14.47 -0.99
N PRO A 123 21.92 -15.49 -0.11
CA PRO A 123 21.02 -15.59 1.03
C PRO A 123 21.13 -14.29 1.82
N GLY A 124 20.01 -13.61 2.06
CA GLY A 124 20.01 -12.45 2.92
C GLY A 124 20.52 -12.85 4.30
N LYS A 125 21.48 -12.10 4.86
CA LYS A 125 21.93 -12.37 6.22
C LYS A 125 20.79 -12.05 7.19
N PRO A 126 20.67 -12.76 8.32
CA PRO A 126 19.78 -12.35 9.41
C PRO A 126 20.07 -10.89 9.80
N GLY A 127 19.05 -10.02 9.74
CA GLY A 127 19.20 -8.57 9.94
C GLY A 127 19.36 -7.73 8.66
N GLU A 128 19.56 -8.36 7.49
CA GLU A 128 19.49 -7.69 6.19
C GLU A 128 18.04 -7.53 5.73
N GLY A 129 17.69 -6.30 5.39
CA GLY A 129 16.36 -5.89 4.99
C GLY A 129 16.22 -4.40 5.23
N GLY A 130 15.00 -3.91 5.14
CA GLY A 130 14.73 -2.56 5.59
C GLY A 130 13.25 -2.28 5.72
N ALA A 131 12.85 -1.02 5.73
CA ALA A 131 11.45 -0.68 5.91
C ALA A 131 11.03 0.57 5.12
N SER A 132 9.74 0.65 4.86
CA SER A 132 9.08 1.94 4.62
C SER A 132 8.60 2.48 5.96
N ILE A 133 9.04 3.70 6.30
CA ILE A 133 8.65 4.40 7.51
C ILE A 133 7.55 5.37 7.15
N GLN A 134 6.45 5.29 7.88
CA GLN A 134 5.21 5.92 7.49
C GLN A 134 4.59 6.64 8.68
N TRP A 135 3.77 7.63 8.32
CA TRP A 135 2.99 8.39 9.28
C TRP A 135 1.75 8.95 8.58
N HIS A 136 0.83 9.46 9.38
CA HIS A 136 -0.29 10.24 8.89
C HIS A 136 -0.47 11.48 9.75
N ASP A 137 -0.95 12.55 9.11
CA ASP A 137 -1.45 13.73 9.81
C ASP A 137 -2.96 13.87 9.54
N GLU A 138 -3.53 15.00 9.93
CA GLU A 138 -4.96 15.29 9.72
C GLU A 138 -5.36 15.38 8.24
N SER A 139 -4.38 15.51 7.33
CA SER A 139 -4.63 15.68 5.90
C SER A 139 -4.35 14.41 5.09
N TYR A 140 -3.25 13.71 5.37
CA TYR A 140 -2.78 12.59 4.54
C TYR A 140 -2.07 11.49 5.34
N GLY A 141 -2.14 10.25 4.83
CA GLY A 141 -1.15 9.21 5.13
C GLY A 141 -0.03 9.23 4.10
N PHE A 142 1.20 8.95 4.54
CA PHE A 142 2.39 9.06 3.69
C PHE A 142 3.58 8.23 4.17
N ILE A 143 4.49 7.96 3.24
CA ILE A 143 5.82 7.39 3.47
C ILE A 143 6.81 8.54 3.67
N MET A 144 7.52 8.53 4.79
CA MET A 144 8.57 9.49 5.16
C MET A 144 9.92 9.13 4.51
N GLY A 145 10.18 7.83 4.38
CA GLY A 145 11.37 7.27 3.77
C GLY A 145 11.18 5.78 3.57
N SER A 146 11.90 5.22 2.61
CA SER A 146 11.75 3.83 2.23
C SER A 146 13.08 3.15 1.96
N TYR A 147 13.13 1.89 2.34
CA TYR A 147 14.16 0.95 1.94
C TYR A 147 13.68 0.13 0.75
N SER A 148 14.51 0.09 -0.29
CA SER A 148 14.55 -1.03 -1.21
C SER A 148 15.88 -1.77 -0.96
N PRO A 149 15.96 -3.10 -1.14
CA PRO A 149 17.21 -3.87 -1.03
C PRO A 149 18.39 -3.35 -1.89
N VAL A 150 18.18 -2.32 -2.71
CA VAL A 150 19.18 -1.63 -3.52
C VAL A 150 19.58 -0.22 -3.01
N ALA A 151 18.78 0.46 -2.18
CA ALA A 151 19.12 1.78 -1.64
C ALA A 151 18.19 2.25 -0.50
N LEU A 152 18.76 2.98 0.46
CA LEU A 152 18.02 3.82 1.41
C LEU A 152 17.57 5.10 0.71
N SER A 153 16.26 5.34 0.66
CA SER A 153 15.62 6.49 0.04
C SER A 153 14.93 7.35 1.09
N VAL A 154 15.28 8.64 1.15
CA VAL A 154 14.73 9.60 2.11
C VAL A 154 14.04 10.73 1.36
N TYR A 155 12.82 11.08 1.75
CA TYR A 155 12.06 12.17 1.14
C TYR A 155 12.11 13.41 2.03
N GLN A 156 12.93 14.40 1.68
CA GLN A 156 12.86 15.71 2.34
C GLN A 156 11.77 16.55 1.70
N THR A 157 10.94 17.22 2.49
CA THR A 157 9.84 18.06 2.00
C THR A 157 10.00 19.51 2.45
N PRO A 158 9.21 20.46 1.91
CA PRO A 158 9.23 21.86 2.36
C PRO A 158 9.03 22.04 3.88
N LEU A 159 8.42 21.06 4.55
CA LEU A 159 8.26 21.03 6.02
C LEU A 159 9.61 21.01 6.75
N CYS A 160 10.71 20.72 6.06
CA CYS A 160 12.06 20.89 6.59
C CYS A 160 12.30 22.30 7.14
N ARG A 161 11.75 23.36 6.52
CA ARG A 161 12.00 24.75 6.96
C ARG A 161 11.58 24.98 8.41
N ASN A 162 10.51 24.33 8.85
CA ASN A 162 9.96 24.44 10.19
C ASN A 162 10.26 23.21 11.06
N GLY A 163 11.10 22.29 10.58
CA GLY A 163 11.34 20.98 11.19
C GLY A 163 12.73 20.43 10.90
N SER A 164 13.73 21.28 10.66
CA SER A 164 15.04 20.89 10.14
C SER A 164 15.78 19.88 11.03
N ARG A 165 15.48 19.89 12.33
CA ARG A 165 16.04 18.99 13.35
C ARG A 165 15.08 17.87 13.79
N SER A 166 13.82 17.92 13.36
CA SER A 166 12.79 16.94 13.70
C SER A 166 12.44 16.04 12.53
N SER A 167 11.67 14.99 12.80
CA SER A 167 11.16 14.09 11.76
C SER A 167 10.15 14.76 10.82
N ARG A 168 9.60 15.94 11.21
CA ARG A 168 8.67 16.73 10.37
C ARG A 168 9.25 17.10 9.01
N ARG A 169 10.59 17.18 8.88
CA ARG A 169 11.25 17.41 7.58
C ARG A 169 11.01 16.32 6.53
N PHE A 170 10.50 15.17 6.94
CA PHE A 170 10.18 14.04 6.08
C PHE A 170 8.67 13.82 5.90
N PHE A 171 7.84 14.63 6.56
CA PHE A 171 6.39 14.48 6.47
C PHE A 171 5.91 14.78 5.05
N ARG A 172 4.90 14.03 4.59
CA ARG A 172 4.32 14.14 3.26
C ARG A 172 5.31 13.86 2.12
N GLY A 173 6.30 12.99 2.36
CA GLY A 173 7.34 12.63 1.41
C GLY A 173 6.79 11.96 0.13
N TRP A 174 6.10 10.84 0.33
CA TRP A 174 5.29 10.17 -0.68
C TRP A 174 3.90 9.92 -0.10
N ILE A 175 2.90 10.63 -0.62
CA ILE A 175 1.50 10.50 -0.20
C ILE A 175 0.90 9.16 -0.63
N ILE A 176 0.11 8.54 0.26
CA ILE A 176 -0.67 7.34 -0.03
C ILE A 176 -2.08 7.76 -0.44
N ALA A 177 -2.78 8.42 0.47
CA ALA A 177 -4.15 8.91 0.29
C ALA A 177 -4.48 9.97 1.36
N PRO A 178 -5.62 10.67 1.24
CA PRO A 178 -6.12 11.55 2.30
C PRO A 178 -6.34 10.81 3.62
N ALA A 179 -6.29 11.54 4.74
CA ALA A 179 -6.42 10.97 6.08
C ALA A 179 -7.79 10.33 6.33
N VAL A 180 -8.84 10.94 5.77
CA VAL A 180 -10.17 10.34 5.63
C VAL A 180 -10.19 9.62 4.29
N VAL A 181 -10.28 8.30 4.32
CA VAL A 181 -10.22 7.50 3.09
C VAL A 181 -11.51 7.69 2.30
N PRO A 182 -11.42 8.00 0.99
CA PRO A 182 -12.61 8.12 0.15
C PRO A 182 -13.44 6.84 0.12
N GLU A 183 -14.72 6.96 -0.22
CA GLU A 183 -15.58 5.77 -0.39
C GLU A 183 -15.12 4.92 -1.57
N MET A 184 -15.55 3.65 -1.59
CA MET A 184 -15.28 2.74 -2.71
C MET A 184 -15.75 3.34 -4.05
N GLY A 185 -14.92 3.25 -5.07
CA GLY A 185 -15.12 3.85 -6.39
C GLY A 185 -14.65 5.31 -6.49
N GLN A 186 -14.35 5.97 -5.37
CA GLN A 186 -13.85 7.33 -5.36
C GLN A 186 -12.32 7.36 -5.42
N GLY A 187 -11.78 8.42 -6.01
CA GLY A 187 -10.35 8.65 -6.14
C GLY A 187 -10.01 10.13 -6.09
N GLY A 188 -8.76 10.44 -6.37
CA GLY A 188 -8.28 11.82 -6.39
C GLY A 188 -6.80 11.90 -6.69
N TYR A 189 -6.27 13.11 -6.59
CA TYR A 189 -4.85 13.37 -6.77
C TYR A 189 -4.40 14.58 -5.96
N GLY A 190 -3.08 14.68 -5.81
CA GLY A 190 -2.43 15.88 -5.31
C GLY A 190 -1.03 16.03 -5.88
N VAL A 191 -0.55 17.27 -5.87
CA VAL A 191 0.82 17.60 -6.24
C VAL A 191 1.60 17.92 -4.99
N PHE A 192 2.65 17.14 -4.75
CA PHE A 192 3.45 17.24 -3.53
C PHE A 192 4.90 17.51 -3.86
N GLU A 193 5.55 18.31 -3.04
CA GLU A 193 6.93 18.70 -3.23
C GLU A 193 7.86 17.87 -2.34
N SER A 194 8.82 17.20 -2.97
CA SER A 194 9.84 16.47 -2.23
C SER A 194 11.18 16.47 -2.96
N ARG A 195 12.25 16.21 -2.21
CA ARG A 195 13.58 15.94 -2.71
C ARG A 195 13.97 14.55 -2.22
N LEU A 196 14.12 13.63 -3.16
CA LEU A 196 14.67 12.32 -2.90
C LEU A 196 16.18 12.46 -2.65
N ALA A 197 16.64 11.91 -1.53
CA ALA A 197 18.05 11.75 -1.22
C ALA A 197 18.34 10.28 -0.92
N THR A 198 19.56 9.84 -1.24
CA THR A 198 20.03 8.49 -0.95
C THR A 198 20.89 8.48 0.31
N GLY A 199 20.74 7.46 1.15
CA GLY A 199 21.54 7.28 2.37
C GLY A 199 20.73 7.41 3.66
N ALA A 200 21.42 7.51 4.79
CA ALA A 200 20.81 7.59 6.12
C ALA A 200 20.11 8.95 6.33
N ALA A 201 18.90 8.93 6.89
CA ALA A 201 18.13 10.15 7.14
C ALA A 201 18.81 11.07 8.17
N SER A 202 19.51 10.49 9.15
CA SER A 202 20.32 11.20 10.14
C SER A 202 21.56 11.88 9.55
N ALA A 203 22.06 11.41 8.40
CA ALA A 203 23.22 11.99 7.71
C ALA A 203 22.85 13.16 6.79
N LEU A 204 21.56 13.43 6.56
CA LEU A 204 21.16 14.55 5.72
C LEU A 204 21.46 15.89 6.41
N PRO A 205 22.04 16.88 5.68
CA PRO A 205 22.37 18.18 6.24
C PRO A 205 21.17 18.80 6.96
N GLN A 206 21.38 19.47 8.09
CA GLN A 206 20.28 20.19 8.77
C GLN A 206 19.75 21.32 7.89
N ALA A 207 20.62 21.95 7.09
CA ALA A 207 20.22 22.94 6.09
C ALA A 207 19.21 22.33 5.09
N CYS A 208 18.08 22.98 4.93
CA CYS A 208 17.02 22.49 4.07
C CYS A 208 17.29 22.77 2.59
N PRO A 209 16.92 21.85 1.68
CA PRO A 209 16.93 22.12 0.26
C PRO A 209 16.18 23.40 -0.09
N THR A 210 16.76 24.20 -0.99
CA THR A 210 16.12 25.41 -1.52
C THR A 210 15.15 25.09 -2.66
N ARG A 211 15.31 23.92 -3.31
CA ARG A 211 14.47 23.44 -4.40
C ARG A 211 13.97 22.02 -4.11
N TYR A 212 12.69 21.81 -4.38
CA TYR A 212 12.00 20.52 -4.32
C TYR A 212 11.43 20.20 -5.71
N ARG A 213 11.23 18.91 -5.99
CA ARG A 213 10.57 18.46 -7.21
C ARG A 213 9.08 18.30 -6.93
N ARG A 214 8.24 18.71 -7.87
CA ARG A 214 6.79 18.47 -7.83
C ARG A 214 6.51 17.08 -8.37
N ALA A 215 5.91 16.23 -7.54
CA ALA A 215 5.47 14.89 -7.88
C ALA A 215 3.94 14.84 -7.91
N LEU A 216 3.37 14.08 -8.84
CA LEU A 216 1.94 13.78 -8.86
C LEU A 216 1.68 12.49 -8.10
N THR A 217 0.77 12.53 -7.13
CA THR A 217 0.23 11.34 -6.49
C THR A 217 -1.25 11.21 -6.86
N THR A 218 -1.67 10.00 -7.18
CA THR A 218 -3.06 9.66 -7.50
C THR A 218 -3.52 8.54 -6.56
N TRP A 219 -4.78 8.52 -6.16
CA TRP A 219 -5.35 7.43 -5.38
C TRP A 219 -6.73 7.05 -5.91
N LEU A 220 -7.08 5.78 -5.75
CA LEU A 220 -8.40 5.22 -6.03
C LEU A 220 -8.72 4.16 -4.98
N VAL A 221 -9.93 4.16 -4.45
CA VAL A 221 -10.40 3.08 -3.56
C VAL A 221 -11.23 2.12 -4.40
N THR A 222 -10.79 0.88 -4.55
CA THR A 222 -11.47 -0.09 -5.42
C THR A 222 -11.25 -1.52 -4.94
N PRO A 223 -12.21 -2.45 -5.12
CA PRO A 223 -11.94 -3.87 -4.91
C PRO A 223 -10.90 -4.37 -5.91
N MET A 224 -10.02 -5.26 -5.43
CA MET A 224 -9.04 -5.92 -6.25
C MET A 224 -8.87 -7.36 -5.79
N ARG A 225 -8.80 -8.29 -6.75
CA ARG A 225 -8.38 -9.67 -6.50
C ARG A 225 -6.85 -9.77 -6.56
N PHE A 226 -6.25 -10.19 -5.45
CA PHE A 226 -4.81 -10.40 -5.32
C PHE A 226 -4.41 -11.81 -5.77
N THR A 227 -3.10 -12.05 -5.85
CA THR A 227 -2.53 -13.33 -6.30
C THR A 227 -2.92 -14.49 -5.39
N ALA A 228 -3.15 -14.23 -4.10
CA ALA A 228 -3.70 -15.20 -3.14
C ALA A 228 -5.18 -15.60 -3.40
N GLY A 229 -5.83 -15.04 -4.43
CA GLY A 229 -7.25 -15.28 -4.75
C GLY A 229 -8.25 -14.45 -3.92
N ARG A 230 -7.77 -13.77 -2.87
CA ARG A 230 -8.58 -12.88 -2.01
C ARG A 230 -8.93 -11.59 -2.75
N GLU A 231 -10.19 -11.20 -2.68
CA GLU A 231 -10.65 -9.89 -3.10
C GLU A 231 -10.71 -8.97 -1.87
N MET A 232 -10.03 -7.83 -1.95
CA MET A 232 -9.97 -6.86 -0.85
C MET A 232 -10.13 -5.45 -1.39
N VAL A 233 -10.90 -4.62 -0.67
CA VAL A 233 -10.99 -3.19 -0.95
C VAL A 233 -9.62 -2.57 -0.68
N SER A 234 -9.09 -1.91 -1.70
CA SER A 234 -7.71 -1.42 -1.70
C SER A 234 -7.65 0.05 -2.05
N ILE A 235 -6.81 0.80 -1.34
CA ILE A 235 -6.31 2.08 -1.82
C ILE A 235 -5.20 1.80 -2.82
N VAL A 236 -5.41 2.15 -4.08
CA VAL A 236 -4.44 2.08 -5.16
C VAL A 236 -3.78 3.44 -5.31
N SER A 237 -2.57 3.58 -4.77
CA SER A 237 -1.83 4.85 -4.76
C SER A 237 -0.69 4.83 -5.78
N GLY A 238 -0.81 5.66 -6.83
CA GLY A 238 0.20 5.86 -7.86
C GLY A 238 1.06 7.11 -7.60
N HIS A 239 2.36 7.01 -7.83
CA HIS A 239 3.32 8.10 -7.68
C HIS A 239 4.16 8.31 -8.93
N PHE A 240 4.09 9.53 -9.45
CA PHE A 240 4.90 10.01 -10.56
C PHE A 240 5.90 11.02 -10.05
N ALA A 241 7.18 10.83 -10.37
CA ALA A 241 8.26 11.70 -9.92
C ALA A 241 8.21 13.12 -10.52
N GLN A 242 7.33 13.36 -11.50
CA GLN A 242 7.06 14.67 -12.11
C GLN A 242 5.57 14.87 -12.33
N VAL A 243 5.19 16.11 -12.59
CA VAL A 243 3.84 16.53 -12.96
C VAL A 243 3.91 17.58 -14.07
N SER A 244 2.88 17.65 -14.91
CA SER A 244 2.73 18.73 -15.89
C SER A 244 2.64 20.11 -15.21
N ARG A 245 2.88 21.17 -15.99
CA ARG A 245 2.90 22.55 -15.48
C ARG A 245 1.61 22.91 -14.75
N ASP A 246 0.46 22.52 -15.30
CA ASP A 246 -0.89 22.73 -14.74
C ASP A 246 -1.19 21.85 -13.51
N GLY A 247 -0.34 20.87 -13.18
CA GLY A 247 -0.56 19.98 -12.04
C GLY A 247 -1.55 18.84 -12.29
N LEU A 248 -2.04 18.66 -13.52
CA LEU A 248 -3.18 17.79 -13.81
C LEU A 248 -2.79 16.43 -14.41
N SER A 249 -1.54 16.23 -14.82
CA SER A 249 -1.07 15.00 -15.47
C SER A 249 0.37 14.61 -15.12
N PRO A 250 0.81 13.38 -15.38
CA PRO A 250 2.18 12.91 -15.09
C PRO A 250 3.34 13.66 -15.76
N GLY A 251 3.06 14.58 -16.69
CA GLY A 251 4.07 15.36 -17.40
C GLY A 251 5.04 14.50 -18.21
N ALA A 252 6.35 14.75 -18.05
CA ALA A 252 7.42 14.02 -18.74
C ALA A 252 7.90 12.76 -17.99
N THR A 253 7.17 12.32 -16.97
CA THR A 253 7.52 11.12 -16.21
C THR A 253 7.54 9.88 -17.12
N LEU A 254 8.60 9.08 -17.01
CA LEU A 254 8.73 7.79 -17.72
C LEU A 254 8.42 6.58 -16.85
N GLN A 255 8.32 6.76 -15.54
CA GLN A 255 8.16 5.66 -14.57
C GLN A 255 7.19 6.06 -13.46
N MET A 256 6.34 5.13 -13.07
CA MET A 256 5.40 5.28 -11.96
C MET A 256 5.61 4.11 -11.01
N GLU A 257 5.56 4.38 -9.71
CA GLU A 257 5.41 3.32 -8.72
C GLU A 257 3.99 3.34 -8.17
N GLN A 258 3.41 2.16 -7.99
CA GLN A 258 2.04 2.00 -7.50
C GLN A 258 2.05 1.08 -6.28
N THR A 259 1.33 1.49 -5.24
CA THR A 259 1.21 0.75 -3.97
C THR A 259 -0.25 0.47 -3.68
N TYR A 260 -0.50 -0.67 -3.06
CA TYR A 260 -1.84 -1.12 -2.69
C TYR A 260 -1.90 -1.31 -1.19
N TRP A 261 -2.92 -0.73 -0.58
CA TRP A 261 -3.11 -0.71 0.86
C TRP A 261 -4.49 -1.28 1.17
N THR A 262 -4.54 -2.26 2.07
CA THR A 262 -5.78 -2.91 2.51
C THR A 262 -5.92 -2.74 4.01
N ARG A 263 -7.15 -2.80 4.52
CA ARG A 263 -7.40 -2.75 5.97
C ARG A 263 -6.87 -4.01 6.66
N GLU A 264 -6.89 -5.12 5.94
CA GLU A 264 -6.50 -6.42 6.44
C GLU A 264 -4.98 -6.48 6.68
N PHE A 265 -4.20 -5.96 5.74
CA PHE A 265 -2.76 -6.24 5.68
C PHE A 265 -1.87 -5.01 5.68
N GLY A 266 -2.38 -3.80 5.52
CA GLY A 266 -1.55 -2.62 5.25
C GLY A 266 -1.00 -2.63 3.82
N LEU A 267 0.28 -2.28 3.63
CA LEU A 267 0.96 -2.39 2.32
C LEU A 267 0.95 -3.84 1.83
N SER A 268 0.10 -4.11 0.84
CA SER A 268 -0.25 -5.45 0.36
C SER A 268 0.37 -5.78 -0.99
N ARG A 269 0.65 -4.78 -1.83
CA ARG A 269 1.30 -4.95 -3.14
C ARG A 269 2.06 -3.70 -3.55
N TRP A 270 3.17 -3.88 -4.24
CA TRP A 270 3.95 -2.82 -4.88
C TRP A 270 4.21 -3.17 -6.34
N GLU A 271 4.12 -2.18 -7.21
CA GLU A 271 4.35 -2.32 -8.64
C GLU A 271 5.24 -1.20 -9.16
N LYS A 272 6.04 -1.54 -10.17
CA LYS A 272 6.76 -0.58 -10.98
C LYS A 272 6.21 -0.58 -12.39
N TRP A 273 5.86 0.60 -12.86
CA TRP A 273 5.34 0.86 -14.19
C TRP A 273 6.30 1.74 -14.98
N ALA A 274 6.35 1.52 -16.28
CA ALA A 274 7.16 2.30 -17.19
C ALA A 274 6.35 2.63 -18.46
N ARG A 275 6.56 3.83 -18.99
CA ARG A 275 6.00 4.24 -20.27
C ARG A 275 6.63 3.44 -21.40
N GLN A 276 5.90 3.26 -22.50
CA GLN A 276 6.33 2.45 -23.65
C GLN A 276 7.73 2.79 -24.18
N ASP A 277 8.12 4.06 -24.16
CA ASP A 277 9.41 4.57 -24.65
C ASP A 277 10.53 4.53 -23.59
N TRP A 278 10.26 4.00 -22.39
CA TRP A 278 11.28 3.81 -21.38
C TRP A 278 12.14 2.57 -21.65
N VAL A 279 13.45 2.74 -21.50
CA VAL A 279 14.46 1.68 -21.61
C VAL A 279 15.18 1.53 -20.27
N HIS A 280 15.30 0.29 -19.77
CA HIS A 280 15.94 0.04 -18.49
C HIS A 280 17.44 0.40 -18.54
N PRO A 281 17.93 1.30 -17.68
CA PRO A 281 19.25 1.92 -17.85
C PRO A 281 20.44 0.96 -17.72
N ARG A 282 20.27 -0.19 -17.05
CA ARG A 282 21.35 -1.17 -16.85
C ARG A 282 21.27 -2.40 -17.75
N SER A 283 20.07 -2.76 -18.20
CA SER A 283 19.86 -3.99 -18.99
C SER A 283 19.54 -3.67 -20.44
N HIS A 284 19.30 -2.39 -20.75
CA HIS A 284 18.93 -1.89 -22.07
C HIS A 284 17.67 -2.52 -22.66
N ARG A 285 16.86 -3.18 -21.84
CA ARG A 285 15.60 -3.82 -22.24
C ARG A 285 14.46 -2.82 -22.25
N SER A 286 13.53 -3.01 -23.17
CA SER A 286 12.32 -2.18 -23.31
C SER A 286 11.30 -2.47 -22.19
N ALA A 287 10.41 -1.51 -21.92
CA ALA A 287 9.31 -1.72 -20.98
C ALA A 287 8.38 -2.89 -21.37
N PRO A 288 7.96 -3.03 -22.65
CA PRO A 288 7.15 -4.18 -23.08
C PRO A 288 7.83 -5.54 -22.83
N ASP A 289 9.13 -5.67 -23.09
CA ASP A 289 9.84 -6.94 -22.91
C ASP A 289 9.94 -7.35 -21.45
N LEU A 290 10.16 -6.38 -20.55
CA LEU A 290 10.18 -6.62 -19.11
C LEU A 290 8.79 -7.00 -18.59
N ALA A 291 7.73 -6.38 -19.12
CA ALA A 291 6.36 -6.69 -18.73
C ALA A 291 5.89 -8.07 -19.20
N ARG A 292 6.31 -8.48 -20.41
CA ARG A 292 6.04 -9.83 -20.93
C ARG A 292 6.71 -10.90 -20.07
N GLU A 293 7.97 -10.69 -19.71
CA GLU A 293 8.68 -11.58 -18.78
C GLU A 293 8.00 -11.63 -17.41
N LEU A 294 7.59 -10.47 -16.86
CA LEU A 294 6.87 -10.41 -15.59
C LEU A 294 5.58 -11.24 -15.63
N ARG A 295 4.78 -11.11 -16.70
CA ARG A 295 3.52 -11.85 -16.86
C ARG A 295 3.76 -13.35 -17.06
N GLN A 296 4.72 -13.73 -17.90
CA GLN A 296 5.10 -15.13 -18.10
C GLN A 296 5.57 -15.80 -16.81
N ARG A 297 6.26 -15.04 -15.95
CA ARG A 297 6.67 -15.49 -14.63
C ARG A 297 5.55 -15.57 -13.62
N GLY A 298 4.30 -15.19 -13.92
CA GLY A 298 3.15 -15.39 -13.03
C GLY A 298 3.28 -14.84 -11.60
N ARG A 299 4.25 -13.94 -11.33
CA ARG A 299 4.58 -13.50 -9.97
C ARG A 299 3.48 -12.69 -9.31
N CYS A 300 2.67 -12.02 -10.13
CA CYS A 300 1.52 -11.25 -9.71
C CYS A 300 0.34 -11.50 -10.64
N GLY A 301 -0.87 -11.47 -10.08
CA GLY A 301 -2.10 -11.35 -10.85
C GLY A 301 -2.27 -9.98 -11.52
N PRO A 302 -3.36 -9.78 -12.29
CA PRO A 302 -3.68 -8.49 -12.92
C PRO A 302 -3.67 -7.32 -11.91
N PRO A 303 -3.30 -6.10 -12.34
CA PRO A 303 -3.44 -4.91 -11.51
C PRO A 303 -4.91 -4.53 -11.30
N ALA A 304 -5.17 -3.54 -10.45
CA ALA A 304 -6.47 -2.87 -10.45
C ALA A 304 -6.77 -2.35 -11.87
N GLY A 305 -7.82 -2.89 -12.48
CA GLY A 305 -8.28 -2.54 -13.82
C GLY A 305 -9.39 -1.50 -13.82
N GLY A 306 -9.98 -1.31 -14.99
CA GLY A 306 -11.12 -0.43 -15.21
C GLY A 306 -10.73 0.95 -15.72
N THR A 307 -11.75 1.81 -15.85
CA THR A 307 -11.60 3.19 -16.28
C THR A 307 -11.97 4.14 -15.17
N PHE A 308 -11.05 5.04 -14.81
CA PHE A 308 -11.30 6.04 -13.78
C PHE A 308 -10.61 7.37 -14.11
N ASP A 309 -11.38 8.45 -13.91
CA ASP A 309 -10.89 9.81 -14.04
C ASP A 309 -10.22 10.25 -12.73
N ILE A 310 -8.98 10.69 -12.83
CA ILE A 310 -8.25 11.26 -11.69
C ILE A 310 -8.32 12.79 -11.74
N SER A 311 -8.25 13.37 -12.94
CA SER A 311 -8.37 14.82 -13.13
C SER A 311 -9.02 15.11 -14.49
N SER A 312 -9.32 16.38 -14.75
CA SER A 312 -9.81 16.81 -16.08
C SER A 312 -8.82 16.60 -17.24
N ARG A 313 -7.58 16.15 -16.96
CA ARG A 313 -6.52 15.87 -17.97
C ARG A 313 -5.92 14.46 -17.84
N THR A 314 -6.39 13.64 -16.91
CA THR A 314 -5.81 12.33 -16.65
C THR A 314 -6.89 11.31 -16.32
N ARG A 315 -7.02 10.32 -17.20
CA ARG A 315 -7.83 9.13 -17.05
C ARG A 315 -6.96 7.91 -17.16
N PHE A 316 -7.15 6.96 -16.27
CA PHE A 316 -6.57 5.62 -16.39
C PHE A 316 -7.61 4.73 -17.06
N THR A 317 -7.19 3.92 -18.02
CA THR A 317 -8.05 2.91 -18.66
C THR A 317 -7.27 1.62 -18.86
N ASP A 318 -8.00 0.52 -19.01
CA ASP A 318 -7.45 -0.73 -19.54
C ASP A 318 -6.88 -0.51 -20.95
N ALA A 319 -5.91 -1.34 -21.34
CA ALA A 319 -5.25 -1.31 -22.64
C ALA A 319 -5.61 -2.57 -23.45
N PRO A 320 -6.77 -2.61 -24.13
CA PRO A 320 -7.18 -3.77 -24.90
C PRO A 320 -6.18 -4.07 -26.02
N GLY A 321 -6.01 -5.37 -26.35
CA GLY A 321 -5.04 -5.82 -27.37
C GLY A 321 -3.61 -6.06 -26.83
N HIS A 322 -3.42 -5.96 -25.52
CA HIS A 322 -2.15 -6.23 -24.84
C HIS A 322 -2.26 -7.40 -23.85
N ASP A 323 -2.93 -8.47 -24.28
CA ASP A 323 -3.25 -9.64 -23.44
C ASP A 323 -2.03 -10.52 -23.11
N ASP A 324 -0.85 -10.24 -23.67
CA ASP A 324 0.42 -10.91 -23.36
C ASP A 324 1.24 -10.20 -22.27
N VAL A 325 0.78 -9.03 -21.80
CA VAL A 325 1.46 -8.19 -20.80
C VAL A 325 0.48 -7.58 -19.81
N TYR A 326 0.96 -6.99 -18.71
CA TYR A 326 0.12 -6.09 -17.91
C TYR A 326 0.35 -4.65 -18.38
N ALA A 327 -0.66 -4.08 -19.02
CA ALA A 327 -0.60 -2.75 -19.60
C ALA A 327 -1.82 -1.90 -19.22
N ARG A 328 -1.66 -0.58 -19.30
CA ARG A 328 -2.74 0.40 -19.15
C ARG A 328 -2.49 1.64 -19.98
N LEU A 329 -3.55 2.34 -20.32
CA LEU A 329 -3.48 3.65 -20.96
C LEU A 329 -3.66 4.74 -19.92
N ILE A 330 -2.85 5.79 -20.04
CA ILE A 330 -3.10 7.07 -19.39
C ILE A 330 -3.49 8.04 -20.49
N VAL A 331 -4.75 8.47 -20.46
CA VAL A 331 -5.40 9.27 -21.50
C VAL A 331 -5.68 10.67 -20.96
N ASP A 332 -5.50 11.67 -21.81
CA ASP A 332 -6.01 13.02 -21.60
C ASP A 332 -7.42 13.13 -22.18
N PRO A 333 -8.49 13.17 -21.35
CA PRO A 333 -9.87 13.15 -21.85
C PRO A 333 -10.21 14.35 -22.74
N LYS A 334 -9.50 15.48 -22.62
CA LYS A 334 -9.77 16.67 -23.42
C LYS A 334 -9.18 16.59 -24.82
N THR A 335 -8.06 15.88 -24.99
CA THR A 335 -7.33 15.86 -26.27
C THR A 335 -7.34 14.49 -26.94
N GLY A 336 -7.72 13.43 -26.23
CA GLY A 336 -7.63 12.03 -26.70
C GLY A 336 -6.21 11.49 -26.78
N LYS A 337 -5.19 12.31 -26.50
CA LYS A 337 -3.79 11.87 -26.45
C LYS A 337 -3.64 10.87 -25.32
N HIS A 338 -2.91 9.79 -25.59
CA HIS A 338 -2.68 8.74 -24.61
C HIS A 338 -1.24 8.27 -24.63
N GLN A 339 -0.83 7.66 -23.54
CA GLN A 339 0.44 6.96 -23.40
C GLN A 339 0.17 5.56 -22.89
N LEU A 340 0.87 4.59 -23.46
CA LEU A 340 0.83 3.21 -23.01
C LEU A 340 1.89 2.98 -21.93
N TRP A 341 1.47 2.32 -20.86
CA TRP A 341 2.29 2.02 -19.69
C TRP A 341 2.26 0.52 -19.41
N PHE A 342 3.41 -0.01 -19.03
CA PHE A 342 3.62 -1.43 -18.79
C PHE A 342 4.11 -1.67 -17.37
N MET A 343 3.56 -2.68 -16.70
CA MET A 343 4.05 -3.12 -15.40
C MET A 343 5.32 -3.94 -15.62
N THR A 344 6.44 -3.44 -15.13
CA THR A 344 7.78 -4.02 -15.36
C THR A 344 8.32 -4.77 -14.15
N LEU A 345 7.80 -4.50 -12.95
CA LEU A 345 8.06 -5.27 -11.74
C LEU A 345 6.81 -5.30 -10.87
N CYS A 346 6.64 -6.37 -10.11
CA CYS A 346 5.59 -6.47 -9.12
C CYS A 346 6.03 -7.35 -7.95
N GLU A 347 5.57 -6.97 -6.77
CA GLU A 347 5.67 -7.71 -5.52
C GLU A 347 4.28 -7.71 -4.87
N ASP A 348 3.59 -8.84 -4.91
CA ASP A 348 2.32 -9.05 -4.22
C ASP A 348 2.60 -9.78 -2.90
N TYR A 349 2.30 -9.15 -1.77
CA TYR A 349 2.63 -9.65 -0.43
C TYR A 349 1.50 -10.43 0.24
N THR A 350 0.41 -10.72 -0.49
CA THR A 350 -0.77 -11.37 0.07
C THR A 350 -0.61 -12.88 0.31
N ASN A 351 0.59 -13.43 0.10
CA ASN A 351 0.91 -14.77 0.52
C ASN A 351 1.09 -14.82 2.04
N VAL A 352 -0.02 -15.01 2.76
CA VAL A 352 -0.01 -15.00 4.22
C VAL A 352 0.53 -16.32 4.78
N ARG A 353 1.37 -16.21 5.81
CA ARG A 353 1.91 -17.35 6.57
C ARG A 353 1.69 -17.16 8.05
N ALA A 354 1.26 -18.22 8.73
CA ALA A 354 1.24 -18.25 10.18
C ALA A 354 2.66 -17.95 10.71
N ARG A 355 2.74 -17.10 11.72
CA ARG A 355 4.00 -16.67 12.32
C ARG A 355 4.17 -17.35 13.67
N PRO A 356 5.28 -18.08 13.90
CA PRO A 356 5.53 -18.69 15.21
C PRO A 356 5.57 -17.62 16.30
N ALA A 357 4.88 -17.86 17.43
CA ALA A 357 4.81 -16.92 18.55
C ALA A 357 6.20 -16.56 19.10
N ALA A 358 7.12 -17.55 19.12
CA ALA A 358 8.50 -17.37 19.58
C ALA A 358 9.41 -16.62 18.58
N LYS A 359 8.96 -16.39 17.34
CA LYS A 359 9.77 -15.64 16.36
C LYS A 359 9.93 -14.22 16.88
N ALA A 360 11.17 -13.74 16.98
CA ALA A 360 11.43 -12.36 17.38
C ALA A 360 10.86 -11.37 16.33
N LEU A 361 10.44 -10.22 16.82
CA LEU A 361 10.09 -9.08 15.98
C LEU A 361 11.37 -8.53 15.31
N PRO A 362 11.29 -7.99 14.08
CA PRO A 362 12.44 -7.32 13.48
C PRO A 362 12.97 -6.20 14.36
N ASP A 363 14.29 -6.13 14.52
CA ASP A 363 14.95 -5.02 15.19
C ASP A 363 14.83 -3.76 14.33
N VAL A 364 13.94 -2.86 14.75
CA VAL A 364 13.67 -1.61 14.04
C VAL A 364 14.90 -0.71 14.00
N SER A 365 15.78 -0.77 15.01
CA SER A 365 17.00 0.02 15.05
C SER A 365 17.99 -0.38 13.94
N ALA A 366 17.94 -1.63 13.49
CA ALA A 366 18.77 -2.12 12.39
C ALA A 366 18.21 -1.74 11.01
N ILE A 367 16.90 -1.52 10.87
CA ILE A 367 16.22 -1.35 9.58
C ILE A 367 15.65 0.05 9.34
N ALA A 368 15.68 0.93 10.35
CA ALA A 368 15.11 2.27 10.28
C ALA A 368 15.96 3.31 11.03
N ASP A 369 16.20 4.44 10.38
CA ASP A 369 17.01 5.52 10.93
C ASP A 369 16.29 6.25 12.10
N PRO A 370 16.97 6.51 13.24
CA PRO A 370 16.39 7.23 14.37
C PRO A 370 15.82 8.61 14.04
N ALA A 371 16.27 9.27 12.98
CA ALA A 371 15.80 10.59 12.57
C ALA A 371 14.29 10.64 12.30
N TYR A 372 13.65 9.52 11.96
CA TYR A 372 12.20 9.45 11.76
C TYR A 372 11.39 9.52 13.06
N TRP A 373 12.02 9.33 14.22
CA TRP A 373 11.40 9.42 15.56
C TRP A 373 11.84 10.65 16.33
N ARG A 374 12.55 11.59 15.72
CA ARG A 374 12.86 12.87 16.37
C ARG A 374 11.58 13.72 16.46
N PRO A 375 11.18 14.17 17.66
CA PRO A 375 9.98 14.99 17.84
C PRO A 375 10.08 16.32 17.09
#